data_AF-A0A6B3RNH5-F1
#
_entry.id   AF-A0A6B3RNH5-F1
#
_cell.length_a   1.000
_cell.length_b   1.000
_cell.length_c   1.000
_cell.angle_alpha   90.00
_cell.angle_beta   90.00
_cell.angle_gamma   90.00
#
_symmetry.space_group_name_H-M   'P 1'
#
loop_
_entity.id
_entity.type
_entity.pdbx_description
1 polymer ?
#
loop_
_entity_poly.entity_id
_entity_poly.type
_entity_poly.pdbx_seq_one_letter_code
_entity_poly.pdbx_strand_id
1 'polypeptide(L)' 'MMMLGVPQTWATAMGHLQAALDARAQMRDRTVTQAERDSATARYTHSVDALVDALHRCMSNQLLGRITLWLARGGWF' A
#
# COMPACT_ATOMS: atom_id res chain seq x y z
N MET A 1 21.81 5.61 -18.45
CA MET A 1 20.68 4.65 -18.41
C MET A 1 19.94 4.88 -17.10
N MET A 2 18.96 5.80 -17.10
CA MET A 2 18.17 6.09 -15.90
C MET A 2 17.15 4.97 -15.72
N MET A 3 17.38 4.10 -14.72
CA MET A 3 16.31 3.25 -14.21
C MET A 3 15.21 4.19 -13.72
N LEU A 4 14.10 4.24 -14.46
CA LEU A 4 12.85 4.77 -13.99
C LEU A 4 12.32 3.79 -12.93
N GLY A 5 12.98 3.77 -11.77
CA GLY A 5 12.52 2.99 -10.62
C GLY A 5 11.13 3.46 -10.23
N VAL A 6 10.26 2.51 -9.90
CA VAL A 6 8.99 2.80 -9.24
C VAL A 6 9.25 3.86 -8.18
N PRO A 7 8.53 5.01 -8.16
CA PRO A 7 8.71 5.99 -7.11
C PRO A 7 8.59 5.27 -5.78
N GLN A 8 9.64 5.32 -4.95
CA GLN A 8 9.74 4.49 -3.74
C GLN A 8 8.49 4.61 -2.86
N THR A 9 7.88 5.80 -2.85
CA THR A 9 6.60 6.09 -2.19
C THR A 9 5.41 5.30 -2.74
N TRP A 10 5.35 5.03 -4.05
CA TRP A 10 4.34 4.18 -4.68
C TRP A 10 4.51 2.71 -4.30
N ALA A 11 5.74 2.20 -4.34
CA ALA A 11 6.03 0.83 -3.90
C ALA A 11 5.66 0.63 -2.42
N THR A 12 5.97 1.61 -1.56
CA THR A 12 5.57 1.61 -0.15
C THR A 12 4.05 1.64 0.02
N ALA A 13 3.33 2.49 -0.72
CA ALA A 13 1.86 2.53 -0.70
C ALA A 13 1.26 1.17 -1.09
N MET A 14 1.75 0.54 -2.17
CA MET A 14 1.28 -0.78 -2.59
C MET A 14 1.58 -1.87 -1.55
N GLY A 15 2.72 -1.79 -0.85
CA GLY A 15 3.03 -2.70 0.26
C GLY A 15 2.05 -2.58 1.43
N HIS A 16 1.69 -1.36 1.82
CA HIS A 16 0.68 -1.12 2.86
C HIS A 16 -0.72 -1.61 2.43
N LEU A 17 -1.07 -1.44 1.15
CA LEU A 17 -2.32 -1.98 0.60
C LEU A 17 -2.35 -3.52 0.68
N GLN A 18 -1.27 -4.19 0.28
CA GLN A 18 -1.19 -5.65 0.35
C GLN A 18 -1.34 -6.14 1.81
N ALA A 19 -0.61 -5.53 2.75
CA ALA A 19 -0.72 -5.85 4.16
C ALA A 19 -2.15 -5.66 4.72
N ALA A 20 -2.85 -4.60 4.29
CA ALA A 20 -4.24 -4.38 4.65
C ALA A 20 -5.17 -5.45 4.07
N LEU A 21 -4.95 -5.90 2.83
CA LEU A 21 -5.75 -6.97 2.21
C LEU A 21 -5.54 -8.31 2.93
N ASP A 22 -4.30 -8.65 3.28
CA ASP A 22 -3.96 -9.87 4.00
C ASP A 22 -4.56 -9.87 5.41
N ALA A 23 -4.43 -8.74 6.13
CA ALA A 23 -5.05 -8.56 7.43
C ALA A 23 -6.58 -8.67 7.36
N ARG A 24 -7.21 -8.10 6.33
CA ARG A 24 -8.65 -8.20 6.09
C ARG A 24 -9.09 -9.63 5.78
N ALA A 25 -8.29 -10.40 5.07
CA ALA A 25 -8.56 -11.82 4.85
C ALA A 25 -8.51 -12.59 6.17
N GLN A 26 -7.49 -12.36 6.99
CA GLN A 26 -7.34 -12.97 8.31
C GLN A 26 -8.49 -12.60 9.27
N MET A 27 -9.01 -11.36 9.22
CA MET A 27 -10.19 -10.96 10.00
C MET A 27 -11.46 -11.73 9.63
N ARG A 28 -11.58 -12.15 8.36
CA ARG A 28 -12.76 -12.86 7.84
C ARG A 28 -12.65 -14.37 7.97
N ASP A 29 -11.44 -14.86 8.24
CA ASP A 29 -11.20 -16.27 8.46
C ASP A 29 -11.85 -16.70 9.79
N ARG A 30 -12.75 -17.69 9.71
CA ARG A 30 -13.48 -18.23 10.87
C ARG A 30 -12.72 -19.35 11.57
N THR A 31 -11.61 -19.81 10.97
CA THR A 31 -10.74 -20.86 11.54
C THR A 31 -9.75 -20.31 12.56
N VAL A 32 -9.49 -19.00 12.53
CA VAL A 32 -8.62 -18.31 13.49
C VAL A 32 -9.36 -17.86 14.75
N THR A 33 -8.63 -17.78 15.84
CA THR A 33 -9.14 -17.36 17.15
C THR A 33 -9.58 -15.90 17.14
N GLN A 34 -10.42 -15.51 18.11
CA GLN A 34 -10.84 -14.11 18.27
C GLN A 34 -9.62 -13.18 18.50
N ALA A 35 -8.65 -13.60 19.31
CA ALA A 35 -7.44 -12.82 19.56
C ALA A 35 -6.62 -12.60 18.28
N GLU A 36 -6.54 -13.58 17.39
CA GLU A 36 -5.90 -13.43 16.09
C GLU A 36 -6.66 -12.44 15.20
N ARG A 37 -8.00 -12.49 15.19
CA ARG A 37 -8.83 -11.52 14.45
C ARG A 37 -8.71 -10.10 15.01
N ASP A 38 -8.58 -9.93 16.32
CA ASP A 38 -8.35 -8.64 16.96
C ASP A 38 -6.95 -8.11 16.58
N SER A 39 -5.94 -8.98 16.59
CA SER A 39 -4.58 -8.63 16.12
C SER A 39 -4.54 -8.26 14.63
N ALA A 40 -5.35 -8.94 13.81
CA ALA A 40 -5.49 -8.66 12.39
C ALA A 40 -6.21 -7.32 12.18
N THR A 41 -7.19 -6.99 13.01
CA THR A 41 -7.88 -5.69 12.99
C THR A 41 -6.90 -4.56 13.30
N ALA A 42 -6.04 -4.71 14.32
CA ALA A 42 -5.01 -3.72 14.62
C ALA A 42 -4.01 -3.55 13.45
N ARG A 43 -3.56 -4.66 12.84
CA ARG A 43 -2.69 -4.65 11.66
C ARG A 43 -3.36 -4.01 10.44
N TYR A 44 -4.66 -4.26 10.25
CA TYR A 44 -5.45 -3.65 9.19
C TYR A 44 -5.51 -2.14 9.34
N THR A 45 -5.91 -1.64 10.52
CA THR A 45 -5.99 -0.19 10.79
C THR A 45 -4.64 0.47 10.58
N HIS A 46 -3.57 -0.08 11.15
CA HIS A 46 -2.23 0.47 10.97
C HIS A 46 -1.79 0.52 9.51
N SER A 47 -2.08 -0.54 8.74
CA SER A 47 -1.72 -0.60 7.32
C SER A 47 -2.53 0.39 6.48
N VAL A 48 -3.80 0.61 6.81
CA VAL A 48 -4.65 1.60 6.12
C VAL A 48 -4.17 3.03 6.44
N ASP A 49 -3.87 3.34 7.68
CA ASP A 49 -3.35 4.67 8.05
C ASP A 49 -2.02 4.96 7.34
N ALA A 50 -1.10 3.98 7.32
CA ALA A 50 0.18 4.11 6.62
C ALA A 50 -0.01 4.24 5.09
N LEU A 51 -0.99 3.54 4.50
CA LEU A 51 -1.35 3.70 3.10
C LEU A 51 -1.85 5.11 2.81
N VAL A 52 -2.76 5.64 3.63
CA VAL A 52 -3.31 7.00 3.46
C VAL A 52 -2.20 8.04 3.55
N ASP A 53 -1.29 7.91 4.51
CA ASP A 53 -0.13 8.79 4.64
C ASP A 53 0.81 8.70 3.44
N ALA A 54 1.06 7.50 2.91
CA ALA A 54 1.88 7.31 1.72
C ALA A 54 1.23 7.94 0.48
N LEU A 55 -0.09 7.79 0.32
CA LEU A 55 -0.85 8.42 -0.75
C LEU A 55 -0.86 9.95 -0.60
N HIS A 56 -1.02 10.47 0.61
CA HIS A 56 -0.98 11.91 0.87
C HIS A 56 0.40 12.50 0.53
N ARG A 57 1.50 11.82 0.86
CA ARG A 57 2.85 12.22 0.44
C ARG A 57 3.02 12.16 -1.08
N CYS A 58 2.42 11.19 -1.76
CA CYS A 58 2.41 11.14 -3.23
C CYS A 58 1.63 12.32 -3.85
N MET A 59 0.51 12.73 -3.26
CA MET A 59 -0.27 13.88 -3.71
C MET A 59 0.46 15.20 -3.44
N SER A 60 0.94 15.40 -2.21
CA SER A 60 1.57 16.64 -1.75
C SER A 60 2.86 16.96 -2.52
N ASN A 61 3.65 15.94 -2.86
CA ASN A 61 4.91 16.13 -3.60
C ASN A 61 4.73 16.29 -5.13
N GLN A 62 3.51 16.47 -5.63
CA GLN A 62 3.18 16.42 -7.08
C GLN A 62 3.70 15.14 -7.76
N LEU A 63 3.97 14.08 -6.97
CA LEU A 63 4.49 12.81 -7.46
C LEU A 63 3.44 12.09 -8.31
N LEU A 64 2.16 12.40 -8.15
CA LEU A 64 1.09 11.96 -9.05
C LEU A 64 1.45 12.23 -10.51
N GLY A 65 1.89 13.44 -10.87
CA GLY A 65 2.31 13.76 -12.24
C GLY A 65 3.48 12.89 -12.71
N ARG A 66 4.43 12.61 -11.83
CA ARG A 66 5.62 11.76 -12.13
C ARG A 66 5.26 10.27 -12.21
N ILE A 67 4.35 9.78 -11.37
CA ILE A 67 3.82 8.42 -11.37
C ILE A 67 2.96 8.21 -12.63
N THR A 68 2.08 9.14 -12.97
CA THR A 68 1.28 9.10 -14.20
C THR A 68 2.19 9.12 -15.43
N LEU A 69 3.21 9.99 -15.45
CA LEU A 69 4.19 10.00 -16.55
C LEU A 69 4.97 8.68 -16.63
N TRP A 70 5.35 8.11 -15.48
CA TRP A 70 6.04 6.83 -15.38
C TRP A 70 5.18 5.66 -15.89
N LEU A 71 3.92 5.56 -15.43
CA LEU A 71 2.95 4.57 -15.91
C LEU A 71 2.70 4.73 -17.41
N ALA A 72 2.49 5.96 -17.89
CA ALA A 72 2.25 6.27 -19.30
C ALA A 72 3.46 5.97 -20.20
N ARG A 73 4.69 6.01 -19.65
CA ARG A 73 5.92 5.66 -20.37
C ARG A 73 6.17 4.14 -20.45
N GLY A 74 5.22 3.33 -19.99
CA GLY A 74 5.28 1.88 -20.03
C GLY A 74 5.92 1.31 -18.77
N GLY A 75 5.36 1.61 -17.60
CA GLY A 75 5.79 1.12 -16.28
C GLY A 75 5.65 -0.41 -16.08
N TRP A 76 6.06 -1.18 -17.07
CA TRP A 76 6.18 -2.63 -17.07
C TRP A 76 7.60 -2.93 -17.53
N PHE A 77 8.51 -3.21 -16.58
CA PHE A 77 9.62 -4.17 -16.66
C PHE A 77 10.29 -4.23 -15.28
#